data_AF-A0A5B7TT70-F1
#
_entry.id   AF-A0A5B7TT70-F1
#
_cell.length_a   1.000
_cell.length_b   1.000
_cell.length_c   1.000
_cell.angle_alpha   90.00
_cell.angle_beta   90.00
_cell.angle_gamma   90.00
#
_symmetry.space_group_name_H-M   'P 1'
#
loop_
_entity.id
_entity.type
_entity.pdbx_description
1 polymer ?
#
loop_
_entity_poly.entity_id
_entity_poly.type
_entity_poly.pdbx_seq_one_letter_code
_entity_poly.pdbx_strand_id
1 'polypeptide(L)' 'MSKTFKIVLAILVLISGWFMIGIGYTTKMGHPTSTFLFLFGMACFFIGCIGLLRVLKATKKS' A
#
# COMPACT_ATOMS: atom_id res chain seq x y z
N MET A 1 -7.98 -19.80 1.26
CA MET A 1 -8.06 -18.34 1.45
C MET A 1 -8.90 -17.75 0.31
N SER A 2 -10.09 -17.24 0.59
CA SER A 2 -11.08 -16.82 -0.42
C SER A 2 -10.57 -15.64 -1.25
N LYS A 3 -10.91 -15.60 -2.55
CA LYS A 3 -10.49 -14.52 -3.49
C LYS A 3 -10.83 -13.13 -2.95
N THR A 4 -12.02 -13.00 -2.35
CA THR A 4 -12.51 -11.78 -1.68
C THR A 4 -11.57 -11.30 -0.57
N PHE A 5 -11.06 -12.22 0.26
CA PHE A 5 -10.14 -11.88 1.35
C PHE A 5 -8.84 -11.27 0.83
N LYS A 6 -8.29 -11.80 -0.28
CA LYS A 6 -7.07 -11.26 -0.90
C LYS A 6 -7.27 -9.86 -1.47
N ILE A 7 -8.44 -9.59 -2.06
CA ILE A 7 -8.78 -8.28 -2.61
C ILE A 7 -8.94 -7.27 -1.47
N VAL A 8 -9.69 -7.61 -0.42
CA VAL A 8 -9.89 -6.75 0.74
C VAL A 8 -8.55 -6.42 1.40
N LEU A 9 -7.69 -7.42 1.60
CA LEU A 9 -6.35 -7.22 2.18
C LEU A 9 -5.50 -6.28 1.31
N ALA A 10 -5.50 -6.45 -0.01
CA ALA A 10 -4.73 -5.59 -0.92
C ALA A 10 -5.22 -4.13 -0.91
N ILE A 11 -6.53 -3.90 -0.84
CA ILE A 11 -7.11 -2.56 -0.71
C ILE A 11 -6.72 -1.92 0.63
N LEU A 12 -6.73 -2.70 1.71
CA LEU A 12 -6.34 -2.22 3.05
C LEU A 12 -4.87 -1.79 3.10
N VAL A 13 -3.98 -2.55 2.43
CA VAL A 13 -2.55 -2.21 2.29
C VAL A 13 -2.36 -0.94 1.46
N LEU A 14 -3.16 -0.72 0.41
CA LEU A 14 -3.09 0.52 -0.38
C LEU A 14 -3.52 1.75 0.42
N ILE A 15 -4.63 1.65 1.16
CA ILE A 15 -5.14 2.75 1.97
C ILE A 15 -4.13 3.10 3.07
N SER A 16 -3.57 2.10 3.75
CA SER A 16 -2.55 2.33 4.80
C SER A 16 -1.24 2.89 4.25
N GLY A 17 -0.78 2.40 3.09
CA GLY A 17 0.39 2.96 2.39
C GLY A 17 0.19 4.43 2.00
N TRP A 18 -0.98 4.77 1.44
CA TRP A 18 -1.34 6.14 1.11
C TRP A 18 -1.39 7.05 2.34
N PHE A 19 -1.98 6.56 3.44
CA PHE A 19 -2.07 7.32 4.69
C PHE A 19 -0.67 7.55 5.31
N MET A 20 0.23 6.56 5.26
CA MET A 20 1.62 6.73 5.70
C MET A 20 2.39 7.75 4.85
N ILE A 21 2.16 7.79 3.53
CA ILE A 21 2.74 8.83 2.65
C ILE A 21 2.22 10.21 3.06
N GLY A 22 0.90 10.34 3.27
CA GLY A 22 0.28 11.59 3.71
C GLY A 22 0.79 12.08 5.07
N ILE A 23 0.98 11.17 6.03
CA ILE A 23 1.61 11.48 7.32
C ILE A 23 3.07 11.88 7.11
N GLY A 24 3.85 11.12 6.33
CA GLY A 24 5.24 11.45 6.02
C GLY A 24 5.41 12.83 5.37
N TYR A 25 4.42 13.28 4.60
CA TYR A 25 4.41 14.59 3.94
C TYR A 25 3.89 15.73 4.83
N THR A 26 2.84 15.50 5.61
CA THR A 26 2.20 16.52 6.47
C THR A 26 2.97 16.74 7.76
N THR A 27 3.60 15.71 8.31
CA THR A 27 4.26 15.84 9.61
C THR A 27 5.61 16.51 9.44
N LYS A 28 5.79 17.68 10.05
CA LYS A 28 7.11 18.31 10.29
C LYS A 28 7.94 17.52 11.32
N MET A 29 7.88 16.19 11.30
CA MET A 29 8.85 15.39 12.04
C MET A 29 10.22 15.71 11.46
N GLY A 30 11.16 16.09 12.33
CA GLY A 30 12.51 16.45 11.93
C GLY A 30 13.11 15.40 10.98
N HIS A 31 13.89 15.87 10.01
CA HIS A 31 14.77 14.98 9.24
C HIS A 31 15.55 14.10 10.22
N PRO A 32 15.57 12.76 10.08
CA PRO A 32 15.28 11.95 8.88
C PRO A 32 13.97 11.11 8.91
N THR A 33 13.18 11.17 9.98
CA THR A 33 12.06 10.23 10.22
C THR A 33 10.93 10.35 9.20
N SER A 34 10.62 11.57 8.76
CA SER A 34 9.63 11.87 7.71
C SER A 34 10.02 11.26 6.36
N THR A 35 11.30 11.31 5.99
CA THR A 35 11.82 10.69 4.75
C THR A 35 11.71 9.17 4.77
N PHE A 36 12.04 8.53 5.89
CA PHE A 36 11.89 7.07 6.03
C PHE A 36 10.42 6.64 5.96
N LEU A 37 9.52 7.33 6.66
CA LEU A 37 8.08 7.03 6.60
C LEU A 37 7.53 7.21 5.17
N PHE A 38 7.98 8.24 4.46
CA PHE A 38 7.54 8.51 3.10
C PHE A 38 8.02 7.43 2.11
N LEU A 39 9.30 7.06 2.17
CA LEU A 39 9.89 5.98 1.35
C LEU A 39 9.23 4.63 1.64
N PHE A 40 9.03 4.31 2.92
CA PHE A 40 8.37 3.08 3.33
C PHE A 40 6.91 3.03 2.89
N GLY A 41 6.18 4.15 3.04
CA GLY A 41 4.81 4.31 2.56
C GLY A 41 4.70 4.10 1.04
N MET A 42 5.62 4.69 0.27
CA MET A 42 5.69 4.45 -1.18
C MET A 42 5.96 2.98 -1.51
N ALA A 43 6.93 2.34 -0.85
CA ALA A 43 7.24 0.93 -1.09
C ALA A 43 6.03 0.02 -0.81
N CYS A 44 5.35 0.24 0.32
CA CYS A 44 4.11 -0.48 0.65
C CYS A 44 3.00 -0.25 -0.38
N PHE A 45 2.84 0.98 -0.87
CA PHE A 45 1.85 1.30 -1.90
C PHE A 45 2.12 0.56 -3.22
N PHE A 46 3.38 0.54 -3.69
CA PHE A 46 3.75 -0.20 -4.89
C PHE A 46 3.56 -1.71 -4.75
N ILE A 47 3.94 -2.30 -3.61
CA ILE A 47 3.75 -3.73 -3.33
C ILE A 47 2.25 -4.06 -3.30
N GLY A 48 1.42 -3.22 -2.66
CA GLY A 48 -0.03 -3.35 -2.64
C GLY A 48 -0.63 -3.32 -4.05
N CYS A 49 -0.19 -2.40 -4.91
CA CYS A 49 -0.62 -2.30 -6.31
C CYS A 49 -0.27 -3.57 -7.11
N ILE A 50 0.96 -4.06 -6.99
CA ILE A 50 1.41 -5.28 -7.69
C ILE A 50 0.60 -6.49 -7.20
N GLY A 51 0.38 -6.60 -5.89
CA GLY A 51 -0.44 -7.65 -5.29
C GLY A 51 -1.88 -7.63 -5.81
N LEU A 52 -2.50 -6.44 -5.84
CA LEU A 52 -3.85 -6.25 -6.35
C LEU A 52 -3.95 -6.63 -7.85
N LEU A 53 -3.00 -6.18 -8.67
CA LEU A 53 -2.96 -6.50 -10.10
C LEU A 53 -2.84 -8.01 -10.36
N ARG A 54 -2.02 -8.72 -9.57
CA ARG A 54 -1.92 -10.19 -9.68
C ARG A 54 -3.22 -10.88 -9.31
N VAL A 55 -3.89 -10.44 -8.25
CA VAL A 55 -5.18 -10.98 -7.83
C VAL A 55 -6.26 -10.72 -8.88
N LEU A 56 -6.34 -9.51 -9.44
CA LEU A 56 -7.29 -9.18 -10.51
C LEU A 56 -7.06 -10.01 -11.77
N LYS A 57 -5.79 -10.20 -12.18
CA LYS A 57 -5.44 -11.09 -13.31
C LYS A 57 -5.85 -12.54 -13.04
N ALA A 58 -5.67 -13.04 -11.82
CA ALA A 58 -6.08 -14.39 -11.44
C ALA A 58 -7.60 -14.56 -11.43
N THR A 59 -8.35 -13.52 -11.06
CA THR A 59 -9.82 -13.54 -11.07
C THR A 59 -10.37 -13.54 -12.50
N LYS A 60 -9.77 -12.79 -13.43
CA LYS A 60 -10.22 -12.73 -14.84
C LYS A 60 -9.99 -14.03 -15.64
N LYS A 61 -9.09 -14.89 -15.17
CA LYS A 61 -8.72 -16.16 -15.85
C LYS A 61 -9.53 -17.36 -15.35
N SER A 62 -10.39 -17.16 -14.35
CA SER A 62 -11.25 -18.17 -13.72
C SER A 62 -12.69 -18.00 -14.16
#